data_AF-A0A420CD03-F1
#
_entry.id   AF-A0A420CD03-F1
#
_cell.length_a   1.000
_cell.length_b   1.000
_cell.length_c   1.000
_cell.angle_alpha   90.00
_cell.angle_beta   90.00
_cell.angle_gamma   90.00
#
_symmetry.space_group_name_H-M   'P 1'
#
loop_
_entity.id
_entity.type
_entity.pdbx_description
1 polymer ?
#
loop_
_entity_poly.entity_id
_entity_poly.type
_entity_poly.pdbx_seq_one_letter_code
_entity_poly.pdbx_strand_id
1 'polypeptide(L)'
;MGKIKFSPLGKRSFIVSFLLGTLLLFAFWLIRAEFLLELGFYYVLVTAVINMFILLHELIIYLTDVSEQKASGNSVLLLLVNIPITTLYLYIMTQFPWLEAVLKI
;
A
#
# COMPACT_ATOMS: atom_id res chain seq x y z
N MET A 1 -4.27 0.85 29.10
CA MET A 1 -3.82 0.21 27.85
C MET A 1 -2.66 1.02 27.28
N GLY A 2 -1.46 0.42 27.18
CA GLY A 2 -0.30 1.13 26.62
C GLY A 2 -0.49 1.40 25.13
N LYS A 3 -0.09 2.58 24.65
CA LYS A 3 -0.18 2.93 23.22
C LYS A 3 0.66 1.95 22.41
N ILE A 4 0.05 1.29 21.42
CA ILE A 4 0.74 0.44 20.44
C ILE A 4 1.77 1.32 19.73
N LYS A 5 3.05 0.94 19.80
CA LYS A 5 4.14 1.63 19.13
C LYS A 5 4.38 0.97 17.78
N PHE A 6 4.72 1.79 16.78
CA PHE A 6 5.10 1.37 15.43
C PHE A 6 6.47 1.96 15.15
N SER A 7 7.24 1.31 14.27
CA SER A 7 8.46 1.94 13.75
C SER A 7 8.09 3.24 13.02
N PRO A 8 8.93 4.29 13.11
CA PRO A 8 8.69 5.53 12.38
C PRO A 8 8.59 5.33 10.86
N LEU A 9 9.40 4.40 10.34
CA LEU A 9 9.49 4.12 8.91
C LEU A 9 8.25 3.39 8.40
N GLY A 10 7.86 2.26 9.02
CA GLY A 10 6.65 1.53 8.68
C GLY A 10 5.38 2.37 8.85
N LYS A 11 5.28 3.16 9.93
CA LYS A 11 4.14 4.08 10.14
C LYS A 11 4.04 5.14 9.04
N ARG A 12 5.15 5.80 8.70
CA ARG A 12 5.15 6.88 7.70
C ARG A 12 4.83 6.34 6.31
N SER A 13 5.44 5.21 5.94
CA SER A 13 5.16 4.54 4.67
C SER A 13 3.70 4.13 4.56
N PHE A 14 3.13 3.51 5.61
CA PHE A 14 1.71 3.19 5.65
C PHE A 14 0.84 4.42 5.46
N ILE A 15 1.01 5.47 6.26
CA ILE A 15 0.16 6.67 6.20
C ILE A 15 0.22 7.31 4.81
N VAL A 16 1.41 7.49 4.24
CA VAL A 16 1.57 8.13 2.94
C VAL A 16 0.93 7.28 1.84
N SER A 17 1.22 5.98 1.81
CA SER A 17 0.69 5.09 0.77
C SER A 17 -0.83 4.90 0.87
N PHE A 18 -1.33 4.70 2.09
CA PHE A 18 -2.75 4.53 2.37
C PHE A 18 -3.55 5.77 2.02
N LEU A 19 -3.13 6.96 2.50
CA LEU A 19 -3.89 8.20 2.29
C LEU A 19 -3.94 8.59 0.81
N LEU A 20 -2.80 8.58 0.14
CA LEU A 20 -2.74 8.95 -1.28
C LEU A 20 -3.46 7.93 -2.17
N GLY A 21 -3.30 6.63 -1.91
CA GLY A 21 -4.05 5.59 -2.63
C GLY A 21 -5.56 5.71 -2.44
N THR A 22 -6.01 5.96 -1.20
CA THR A 22 -7.43 6.18 -0.89
C THR A 22 -7.95 7.46 -1.55
N LEU A 23 -7.16 8.53 -1.54
CA LEU A 23 -7.53 9.80 -2.16
C LEU A 23 -7.69 9.65 -3.68
N LEU A 24 -6.79 8.94 -4.35
CA LEU A 24 -6.88 8.66 -5.78
C LEU A 24 -8.12 7.82 -6.11
N LEU A 25 -8.40 6.77 -5.32
CA LEU A 25 -9.59 5.95 -5.49
C LEU A 25 -10.88 6.77 -5.30
N PHE A 26 -10.92 7.61 -4.27
CA PHE A 26 -12.07 8.47 -4.00
C PHE A 26 -12.26 9.55 -5.08
N ALA A 27 -11.16 10.16 -5.54
CA ALA A 27 -11.18 11.11 -6.65
C ALA A 27 -11.70 10.46 -7.94
N PHE A 28 -11.25 9.24 -8.24
CA PHE A 28 -11.79 8.47 -9.36
C PHE A 28 -13.29 8.24 -9.21
N TRP A 29 -13.75 7.84 -8.02
CA TRP A 29 -15.17 7.57 -7.79
C TRP A 29 -16.07 8.81 -7.97
N LEU A 30 -15.56 9.99 -7.57
CA LEU A 30 -16.26 11.27 -7.68
C LEU A 30 -16.25 11.83 -9.10
N ILE A 31 -15.09 11.85 -9.75
CA ILE A 31 -14.87 12.55 -11.03
C ILE A 31 -15.14 11.63 -12.22
N ARG A 32 -14.95 10.30 -12.06
CA ARG A 32 -15.06 9.29 -13.12
C ARG A 32 -14.14 9.53 -14.32
N ALA A 33 -13.06 10.30 -14.14
CA ALA A 33 -12.07 10.54 -15.19
C ALA A 33 -11.14 9.32 -15.36
N GLU A 34 -11.03 8.81 -16.58
CA GLU A 34 -10.18 7.64 -16.91
C GLU A 34 -8.70 7.89 -16.60
N PHE A 35 -8.20 9.11 -16.80
CA PHE A 35 -6.83 9.49 -16.42
C PHE A 35 -6.51 9.21 -14.93
N LEU A 36 -7.49 9.29 -14.02
CA LEU A 36 -7.28 8.98 -12.60
C LEU A 36 -7.07 7.47 -12.37
N LEU A 37 -7.68 6.61 -13.19
CA LEU A 37 -7.37 5.19 -13.18
C LEU A 37 -5.91 4.99 -13.56
N GLU A 38 -5.46 5.54 -14.69
CA GLU A 38 -4.08 5.39 -15.15
C GLU A 38 -3.07 5.85 -14.10
N LEU A 39 -3.27 7.06 -13.58
CA LEU A 39 -2.40 7.64 -12.56
C LEU A 39 -2.34 6.75 -11.31
N GLY A 40 -3.50 6.29 -10.85
CA GLY A 40 -3.55 5.44 -9.68
C GLY A 40 -3.01 4.02 -9.93
N PHE A 41 -3.00 3.52 -11.17
CA PHE A 41 -2.33 2.24 -11.52
C PHE A 41 -0.85 2.32 -11.21
N TYR A 42 -0.18 3.30 -11.81
CA TYR A 42 1.25 3.50 -11.63
C TYR A 42 1.59 3.80 -10.18
N TYR A 43 0.75 4.59 -9.51
CA TYR A 43 0.88 4.86 -8.09
C TYR A 43 0.83 3.58 -7.24
N VAL A 44 -0.18 2.73 -7.47
CA VAL A 44 -0.36 1.47 -6.71
C VAL A 44 0.78 0.50 -6.98
N LEU A 45 1.27 0.39 -8.22
CA LEU A 45 2.44 -0.43 -8.53
C LEU A 45 3.69 0.03 -7.79
N VAL A 46 4.01 1.32 -7.87
CA VAL A 46 5.21 1.88 -7.21
C VAL A 46 5.11 1.72 -5.70
N THR A 47 3.95 2.01 -5.12
CA THR A 47 3.75 1.88 -3.67
C THR A 47 3.72 0.45 -3.19
N ALA A 48 3.20 -0.50 -3.98
CA ALA A 48 3.28 -1.93 -3.66
C ALA A 48 4.74 -2.40 -3.56
N VAL A 49 5.59 -1.99 -4.51
CA VAL A 49 7.02 -2.32 -4.50
C VAL A 49 7.72 -1.71 -3.28
N ILE A 50 7.50 -0.41 -3.01
CA ILE A 50 8.10 0.27 -1.85
C ILE A 50 7.64 -0.38 -0.55
N ASN A 51 6.33 -0.60 -0.39
CA ASN A 51 5.77 -1.21 0.81
C ASN A 51 6.25 -2.65 1.00
N MET A 52 6.49 -3.40 -0.08
CA MET A 52 7.10 -4.73 -0.02
C MET A 52 8.53 -4.68 0.54
N PHE A 53 9.38 -3.77 0.06
CA PHE A 53 10.74 -3.63 0.61
C PHE A 53 10.73 -3.23 2.08
N ILE A 54 9.83 -2.32 2.46
CA ILE A 54 9.69 -1.88 3.85
C ILE A 54 9.16 -3.01 4.73
N LEU A 55 8.17 -3.78 4.24
CA LEU A 55 7.65 -4.95 4.94
C LEU A 55 8.75 -5.98 5.20
N LEU A 56 9.56 -6.28 4.19
CA LEU A 56 10.70 -7.20 4.33
C LEU A 56 11.74 -6.68 5.33
N HIS A 57 12.06 -5.38 5.28
CA HIS A 57 12.98 -4.75 6.22
C HIS A 57 12.50 -4.86 7.68
N GLU A 58 11.25 -4.47 7.95
CA GLU A 58 10.64 -4.54 9.28
C GLU A 58 10.47 -6.00 9.75
N LEU A 59 10.22 -6.93 8.83
CA LEU A 59 10.14 -8.35 9.13
C LEU A 59 11.50 -8.93 9.54
N ILE A 60 12.57 -8.58 8.81
CA ILE A 60 13.94 -9.01 9.16
C ILE A 60 14.30 -8.48 10.55
N ILE A 61 14.06 -7.19 10.84
CA ILE A 61 14.31 -6.61 12.17
C ILE A 61 13.53 -7.38 13.24
N TYR A 62 12.24 -7.61 13.01
CA TYR A 62 11.39 -8.30 13.97
C TYR A 62 11.83 -9.75 14.24
N LEU A 63 12.33 -10.46 13.23
CA LEU A 63 12.75 -11.85 13.35
C LEU A 63 14.18 -12.04 13.89
N THR A 64 15.06 -11.06 13.68
CA THR A 64 16.49 -11.16 14.06
C THR A 64 16.83 -10.49 15.39
N ASP A 65 15.99 -9.59 15.89
CA ASP A 65 16.23 -8.90 17.15
C ASP A 65 15.69 -9.71 18.33
N VAL A 66 16.61 -10.16 19.20
CA VAL A 66 16.30 -10.87 20.45
C VAL A 66 15.74 -9.93 21.52
N SER A 67 15.91 -8.61 21.34
CA SER A 67 15.23 -7.59 22.15
C SER A 67 13.82 -7.39 21.58
N GLU A 68 12.80 -7.39 22.45
CA GLU A 68 11.38 -7.33 22.09
C GLU A 68 10.98 -6.10 21.23
N GLN A 69 11.35 -6.04 19.95
CA GLN A 69 10.96 -4.99 19.00
C GLN A 69 9.51 -5.19 18.53
N LYS A 70 8.59 -5.17 19.50
CA LYS A 70 7.13 -5.17 19.29
C LYS A 70 6.70 -4.09 18.30
N ALA A 71 7.43 -2.98 18.20
CA ALA A 71 7.16 -1.90 17.26
C ALA A 71 7.36 -2.29 15.78
N SER A 72 8.36 -3.12 15.48
CA SER A 72 8.63 -3.61 14.11
C SER A 72 7.55 -4.61 13.69
N GLY A 73 7.18 -5.54 14.58
CA GLY A 73 6.07 -6.48 14.34
C GLY A 73 4.73 -5.77 14.13
N ASN A 74 4.44 -4.72 14.91
CA ASN A 74 3.24 -3.89 14.68
C ASN A 74 3.31 -3.16 13.33
N SER A 75 4.48 -2.69 12.89
CA SER A 75 4.67 -2.09 11.57
C SER A 75 4.44 -3.11 10.45
N VAL A 76 4.90 -4.35 10.60
CA VAL A 76 4.60 -5.44 9.66
C VAL A 76 3.10 -5.62 9.50
N LEU A 77 2.36 -5.77 10.62
CA LEU A 77 0.89 -5.89 10.58
C LEU A 77 0.22 -4.67 9.94
N LEU A 78 0.72 -3.46 10.24
CA LEU A 78 0.21 -2.22 9.66
C LEU A 78 0.41 -2.17 8.13
N LEU A 79 1.59 -2.59 7.65
CA LEU A 79 1.90 -2.61 6.22
C LEU A 79 1.11 -3.69 5.47
N LEU A 80 0.77 -4.80 6.11
CA LEU A 80 -0.10 -5.82 5.53
C LEU A 80 -1.50 -5.28 5.21
N VAL A 81 -1.98 -4.26 5.93
CA VAL A 81 -3.27 -3.59 5.62
C VAL A 81 -3.26 -2.91 4.24
N ASN A 82 -2.10 -2.52 3.73
CA ASN A 82 -2.00 -1.98 2.37
C ASN A 82 -2.19 -3.03 1.28
N ILE A 83 -2.01 -4.33 1.58
CA ILE A 83 -2.17 -5.40 0.58
C ILE A 83 -3.64 -5.52 0.14
N PRO A 84 -4.65 -5.66 1.03
CA PRO A 84 -6.05 -5.67 0.64
C PRO A 84 -6.49 -4.47 -0.22
N ILE A 85 -5.99 -3.27 0.10
CA ILE A 85 -6.32 -2.05 -0.64
C ILE A 85 -5.72 -2.08 -2.04
N THR A 86 -4.46 -2.50 -2.13
CA THR A 86 -3.77 -2.73 -3.40
C THR A 86 -4.53 -3.76 -4.24
N THR A 87 -4.94 -4.88 -3.65
CA THR A 87 -5.73 -5.91 -4.32
C THR A 87 -7.08 -5.38 -4.80
N LEU A 88 -7.80 -4.62 -3.97
CA LEU A 88 -9.07 -4.00 -4.36
C LEU A 88 -8.87 -3.04 -5.53
N TYR A 89 -7.83 -2.21 -5.49
CA TYR A 89 -7.51 -1.28 -6.56
C TYR A 89 -7.22 -2.02 -7.87
N LEU A 90 -6.36 -3.04 -7.83
CA LEU A 90 -6.05 -3.88 -9.00
C LEU A 90 -7.29 -4.60 -9.53
N TYR A 91 -8.18 -5.09 -8.65
CA TYR A 91 -9.44 -5.71 -9.06
C TYR A 91 -10.37 -4.72 -9.77
N ILE A 92 -10.51 -3.50 -9.25
CA ILE A 92 -11.31 -2.45 -9.91
C ILE A 92 -10.77 -2.21 -11.32
N MET A 93 -9.45 -2.21 -11.49
CA MET A 93 -8.82 -1.99 -12.79
C MET A 93 -9.07 -3.07 -13.82
N THR A 94 -9.19 -4.34 -13.41
CA THR A 94 -9.54 -5.41 -14.36
C THR A 94 -10.96 -5.27 -14.90
N GLN A 95 -11.80 -4.42 -14.31
CA GLN A 95 -13.14 -4.13 -14.81
C GLN A 95 -13.17 -3.00 -15.87
N PHE A 96 -12.03 -2.37 -16.19
CA PHE A 96 -11.97 -1.27 -17.17
C PHE A 96 -11.18 -1.67 -18.43
N PRO A 97 -11.66 -1.30 -19.64
CA PRO A 97 -11.01 -1.66 -20.92
C PRO A 97 -9.60 -1.09 -21.10
N TRP A 98 -9.23 -0.06 -20.33
CA TRP A 98 -7.91 0.58 -20.40
C TRP A 98 -6.76 -0.40 -20.16
N LEU A 99 -6.95 -1.41 -19.30
CA LEU A 99 -5.91 -2.38 -18.99
C LEU A 99 -5.50 -3.19 -20.22
N GLU A 100 -6.46 -3.56 -21.07
CA GLU A 100 -6.24 -4.25 -22.35
C GLU A 100 -5.46 -3.36 -23.32
N ALA A 101 -5.83 -2.07 -23.40
CA ALA A 101 -5.15 -1.08 -24.24
C ALA A 101 -3.67 -0.86 -23.87
N VAL A 102 -3.35 -0.85 -22.57
CA VAL A 102 -1.97 -0.66 -22.07
C VAL A 102 -1.14 -1.94 -22.16
N LEU A 103 -1.71 -3.07 -21.77
CA LEU A 103 -0.97 -4.34 -21.76
C LEU A 103 -0.89 -5.00 -23.15
N LYS A 104 -1.65 -4.51 -24.13
CA LYS A 104 -1.74 -5.08 -25.49
C LYS A 104 -2.07 -6.57 -25.49
N ILE A 105 -2.92 -7.00 -24.56
CA ILE A 105 -3.43 -8.37 -24.42
C ILE A 105 -4.91 -8.33 -24.77
#